data_AF-A0A161X407-F1
#
_entry.id   AF-A0A161X407-F1
#
_cell.length_a   1.000
_cell.length_b   1.000
_cell.length_c   1.000
_cell.angle_alpha   90.00
_cell.angle_beta   90.00
_cell.angle_gamma   90.00
#
_symmetry.space_group_name_H-M   'P 1'
#
loop_
_entity.id
_entity.type
_entity.pdbx_description
1 polymer ?
#
loop_
_entity_poly.entity_id
_entity_poly.type
_entity_poly.pdbx_seq_one_letter_code
_entity_poly.pdbx_strand_id
1 'polypeptide(L)'
;MFKSNYSAIVNEKNIPLNLIFDYPVCWSKYQVLRDFIQNFYDSVSCDKFDERFSYQITKENVLIFTSKNVEFSYEWLIHIGASTKRENSEKYAGYFGEGFKIASLCSIRDYDWNISIASKNWYLDVITSETLIDGKQLKSLSYNVKEFSSSTKDTILKIYPFYEEDLETLQAAIFSFYYPGNPLLGETLYKDNVCAIYKRSNKAKPPKYPYTYNCDGNGIVFASYQALGSFELPFVFCLHDYKLKDRDRKLFSKIDVINIIVGVIVKCSSEVSYALLSEFRQYWYSYPTEKYGYNSYYSIIKNLIFKISSSTKYLTSFKNIYPNLLWADKIQKNKKSDLNKRTEALCWYEHNRAKYTLVQDNFKLLGYMSIEEACDNDNGFSLTRDPYESEIKYFNILEDCMHDLFSDFFYVKSIPKYKVIVNNSSSVDGFANCIKLNESIVNDHGLKIRYKLPIIALKIKLLTKNTFSDALSTYLHELCHVFGGDNSAKFSFALTIVLNILIEQTNRLSIYKKRWEEIQS
;
A
#
# COMPACT_ATOMS: atom_id res chain seq x y z
N MET A 1 14.10 14.83 -46.38
CA MET A 1 14.44 14.02 -47.58
C MET A 1 13.30 13.05 -47.99
N PHE A 2 12.11 13.58 -48.33
CA PHE A 2 10.96 12.81 -48.87
C PHE A 2 10.31 13.50 -50.10
N LYS A 3 10.93 14.57 -50.62
CA LYS A 3 10.43 15.29 -51.80
C LYS A 3 10.81 14.63 -53.14
N SER A 4 11.53 13.50 -53.16
CA SER A 4 12.13 12.97 -54.39
C SER A 4 11.60 11.64 -54.93
N ASN A 5 10.64 10.97 -54.27
CA ASN A 5 10.16 9.64 -54.72
C ASN A 5 8.63 9.49 -54.79
N TYR A 6 7.86 10.59 -54.77
CA TYR A 6 6.43 10.50 -55.04
C TYR A 6 6.16 10.68 -56.53
N SER A 7 5.44 9.71 -57.07
CA SER A 7 4.74 9.76 -58.35
C SER A 7 3.79 10.97 -58.43
N ALA A 8 3.22 11.24 -59.60
CA ALA A 8 2.31 12.38 -59.80
C ALA A 8 1.15 12.38 -58.79
N ILE A 9 0.86 13.55 -58.19
CA ILE A 9 -0.32 13.75 -57.36
C ILE A 9 -1.56 13.55 -58.24
N VAL A 10 -2.44 12.64 -57.81
CA VAL A 10 -3.67 12.31 -58.53
C VAL A 10 -4.83 13.17 -58.02
N ASN A 11 -4.82 13.52 -56.73
CA ASN A 11 -5.88 14.29 -56.09
C ASN A 11 -5.34 15.06 -54.89
N GLU A 12 -5.85 16.28 -54.65
CA GLU A 12 -5.54 17.09 -53.47
C GLU A 12 -6.83 17.76 -52.97
N LYS A 13 -7.13 17.64 -51.67
CA LYS A 13 -8.31 18.26 -51.06
C LYS A 13 -8.06 18.75 -49.64
N ASN A 14 -8.72 19.85 -49.30
CA ASN A 14 -8.78 20.36 -47.93
C ASN A 14 -10.07 19.91 -47.24
N ILE A 15 -9.95 19.30 -46.07
CA ILE A 15 -11.06 18.71 -45.32
C ILE A 15 -11.17 19.42 -43.96
N PRO A 16 -12.22 20.20 -43.70
CA PRO A 16 -12.45 20.79 -42.39
C PRO A 16 -12.90 19.72 -41.39
N LEU A 17 -12.39 19.79 -40.16
CA LEU A 17 -12.71 18.82 -39.09
C LEU A 17 -13.78 19.31 -38.12
N ASN A 18 -14.30 20.52 -38.33
CA ASN A 18 -15.25 21.18 -37.43
C ASN A 18 -14.75 21.21 -35.97
N LEU A 19 -13.44 21.34 -35.78
CA LEU A 19 -12.78 21.43 -34.48
C LEU A 19 -12.12 22.81 -34.39
N ILE A 20 -12.76 23.72 -33.65
CA ILE A 20 -12.28 25.09 -33.50
C ILE A 20 -10.95 25.10 -32.76
N PHE A 21 -10.04 25.95 -33.23
CA PHE A 21 -8.66 26.00 -32.75
C PHE A 21 -8.55 26.40 -31.27
N ASP A 22 -9.46 27.23 -30.76
CA ASP A 22 -9.51 27.66 -29.36
C ASP A 22 -10.27 26.67 -28.43
N TYR A 23 -10.63 25.48 -28.91
CA TYR A 23 -11.34 24.48 -28.12
C TYR A 23 -10.56 24.13 -26.83
N PRO A 24 -11.14 24.26 -25.62
CA PRO A 24 -10.39 24.43 -24.36
C PRO A 24 -9.76 23.15 -23.77
N VAL A 25 -9.49 22.13 -24.60
CA VAL A 25 -8.78 20.91 -24.17
C VAL A 25 -7.29 21.18 -24.02
N CYS A 26 -6.68 20.87 -22.88
CA CYS A 26 -5.24 21.06 -22.66
C CYS A 26 -4.58 19.72 -22.33
N TRP A 27 -3.88 19.13 -23.30
CA TRP A 27 -3.13 17.88 -23.11
C TRP A 27 -1.65 18.17 -23.00
N SER A 28 -0.97 17.58 -22.02
CA SER A 28 0.49 17.62 -21.92
C SER A 28 1.18 16.99 -23.13
N LYS A 29 2.44 17.36 -23.41
CA LYS A 29 3.28 16.70 -24.43
C LYS A 29 3.27 15.16 -24.29
N TYR A 30 3.24 14.63 -23.05
CA TYR A 30 3.11 13.18 -22.80
C TYR A 30 1.79 12.61 -23.33
N GLN A 31 0.65 13.23 -23.03
CA GLN A 31 -0.66 12.77 -23.48
C GLN A 31 -0.76 12.81 -25.01
N VAL A 32 -0.24 13.86 -25.64
CA VAL A 32 -0.18 13.99 -27.11
C VAL A 32 0.64 12.84 -27.73
N LEU A 33 1.88 12.62 -27.27
CA LEU A 33 2.74 11.56 -27.81
C LEU A 33 2.17 10.17 -27.54
N ARG A 34 1.62 9.93 -26.33
CA ARG A 34 0.96 8.67 -25.98
C ARG A 34 -0.18 8.36 -26.93
N ASP A 35 -1.06 9.32 -27.22
CA ASP A 35 -2.20 9.10 -28.12
C ASP A 35 -1.79 8.91 -29.58
N PHE A 36 -0.70 9.55 -30.04
CA PHE A 36 -0.12 9.20 -31.34
C PHE A 36 0.42 7.77 -31.37
N ILE A 37 1.27 7.39 -30.41
CA ILE A 37 1.86 6.04 -30.32
C ILE A 37 0.77 4.97 -30.21
N GLN A 38 -0.32 5.27 -29.51
CA GLN A 38 -1.42 4.36 -29.34
C GLN A 38 -2.07 3.92 -30.66
N ASN A 39 -2.21 4.83 -31.62
CA ASN A 39 -2.76 4.47 -32.93
C ASN A 39 -1.87 3.45 -33.64
N PHE A 40 -0.55 3.59 -33.49
CA PHE A 40 0.42 2.63 -34.01
C PHE A 40 0.36 1.30 -33.24
N TYR A 41 0.30 1.37 -31.90
CA TYR A 41 0.20 0.20 -31.02
C TYR A 41 -1.02 -0.67 -31.34
N ASP A 42 -2.20 -0.05 -31.44
CA ASP A 42 -3.45 -0.74 -31.72
C ASP A 42 -3.50 -1.33 -33.15
N SER A 43 -2.71 -0.80 -34.09
CA SER A 43 -2.66 -1.27 -35.48
C SER A 43 -1.75 -2.50 -35.69
N VAL A 44 -0.82 -2.73 -34.78
CA VAL A 44 0.23 -3.75 -34.90
C VAL A 44 -0.01 -4.94 -33.96
N SER A 45 -0.83 -4.76 -32.92
CA SER A 45 -1.01 -5.62 -31.73
C SER A 45 0.20 -5.61 -30.78
N CYS A 46 -0.06 -5.90 -29.49
CA CYS A 46 0.95 -5.84 -28.43
C CYS A 46 2.14 -6.78 -28.64
N ASP A 47 1.90 -7.94 -29.26
CA ASP A 47 2.87 -9.02 -29.39
C ASP A 47 3.88 -8.78 -30.52
N LYS A 48 3.62 -7.83 -31.42
CA LYS A 48 4.48 -7.48 -32.57
C LYS A 48 4.96 -6.02 -32.54
N PHE A 49 4.69 -5.32 -31.44
CA PHE A 49 4.90 -3.87 -31.37
C PHE A 49 6.37 -3.51 -31.58
N ASP A 50 7.28 -4.17 -30.88
CA ASP A 50 8.74 -3.99 -31.00
C ASP A 50 9.32 -4.42 -32.34
N GLU A 51 8.68 -5.35 -33.06
CA GLU A 51 9.14 -5.80 -34.37
C GLU A 51 8.74 -4.82 -35.50
N ARG A 52 7.54 -4.25 -35.40
CA ARG A 52 6.91 -3.51 -36.51
C ARG A 52 6.81 -2.00 -36.27
N PHE A 53 6.81 -1.54 -35.03
CA PHE A 53 6.90 -0.13 -34.70
C PHE A 53 8.36 0.28 -34.49
N SER A 54 8.76 1.39 -35.11
CA SER A 54 10.03 2.03 -34.83
C SER A 54 9.89 3.54 -34.84
N TYR A 55 10.85 4.23 -34.23
CA TYR A 55 10.96 5.67 -34.33
C TYR A 55 12.39 6.08 -34.63
N GLN A 56 12.55 7.24 -35.27
CA GLN A 56 13.84 7.88 -35.53
C GLN A 56 13.69 9.39 -35.45
N ILE A 57 14.76 10.08 -35.06
CA ILE A 57 14.82 11.55 -35.07
C ILE A 57 15.92 11.94 -36.06
N THR A 58 15.55 12.72 -37.08
CA THR A 58 16.51 13.15 -38.11
C THR A 58 17.33 14.34 -37.64
N LYS A 59 18.42 14.65 -38.37
CA LYS A 59 19.26 15.82 -38.10
C LYS A 59 18.51 17.14 -38.23
N GLU A 60 17.41 17.15 -38.97
CA GLU A 60 16.52 18.30 -39.16
C GLU A 60 15.42 18.41 -38.09
N ASN A 61 15.59 17.76 -36.93
CA ASN A 61 14.63 17.76 -35.82
C ASN A 61 13.24 17.26 -36.24
N VAL A 62 13.19 16.17 -37.02
CA VAL A 62 11.93 15.52 -37.39
C VAL A 62 11.84 14.18 -36.68
N LEU A 63 10.86 14.03 -35.80
CA LEU A 63 10.50 12.73 -35.24
C LEU A 63 9.64 11.97 -36.24
N ILE A 64 10.04 10.74 -36.57
CA ILE A 64 9.34 9.88 -37.50
C ILE A 64 8.96 8.59 -36.78
N PHE A 65 7.66 8.30 -36.70
CA PHE A 65 7.14 6.98 -36.33
C PHE A 65 6.85 6.17 -37.57
N THR A 66 7.18 4.88 -37.55
CA THR A 66 6.95 3.95 -38.64
C THR A 66 6.28 2.69 -38.11
N SER A 67 5.15 2.31 -38.70
CA SER A 67 4.54 0.98 -38.56
C SER A 67 4.71 0.21 -39.86
N LYS A 68 5.52 -0.85 -39.84
CA LYS A 68 5.81 -1.68 -41.01
C LYS A 68 4.61 -2.51 -41.43
N ASN A 69 4.30 -2.57 -42.74
CA ASN A 69 3.21 -3.37 -43.31
C ASN A 69 1.81 -3.07 -42.71
N VAL A 70 1.59 -1.84 -42.24
CA VAL A 70 0.29 -1.38 -41.73
C VAL A 70 -0.26 -0.34 -42.67
N GLU A 71 -1.49 -0.55 -43.12
CA GLU A 71 -2.18 0.31 -44.06
C GLU A 71 -3.59 0.64 -43.56
N PHE A 72 -4.03 1.89 -43.74
CA PHE A 72 -5.41 2.27 -43.42
C PHE A 72 -5.88 3.44 -44.31
N SER A 73 -7.20 3.67 -44.34
CA SER A 73 -7.79 4.82 -45.04
C SER A 73 -7.74 6.07 -44.15
N TYR A 74 -7.36 7.22 -44.72
CA TYR A 74 -7.40 8.50 -43.99
C TYR A 74 -8.82 8.89 -43.57
N GLU A 75 -9.86 8.31 -44.17
CA GLU A 75 -11.26 8.59 -43.83
C GLU A 75 -11.58 8.30 -42.37
N TRP A 76 -10.88 7.31 -41.76
CA TRP A 76 -10.96 7.03 -40.33
C TRP A 76 -10.49 8.19 -39.45
N LEU A 77 -9.66 9.09 -40.00
CA LEU A 77 -9.19 10.28 -39.30
C LEU A 77 -10.16 11.46 -39.44
N ILE A 78 -11.06 11.46 -40.44
CA ILE A 78 -11.98 12.57 -40.71
C ILE A 78 -13.13 12.59 -39.71
N HIS A 79 -13.85 11.47 -39.58
CA HIS A 79 -15.10 11.44 -38.82
C HIS A 79 -14.88 11.32 -37.32
N ILE A 80 -15.63 12.06 -36.52
CA ILE A 80 -15.67 11.91 -35.06
C ILE A 80 -16.34 10.57 -34.72
N GLY A 81 -15.77 9.82 -33.77
CA GLY A 81 -16.33 8.53 -33.35
C GLY A 81 -16.08 7.35 -34.30
N ALA A 82 -15.46 7.58 -35.48
CA ALA A 82 -15.13 6.52 -36.41
C ALA A 82 -14.00 5.64 -35.84
N SER A 83 -14.33 4.38 -35.55
CA SER A 83 -13.38 3.41 -35.02
C SER A 83 -13.76 2.00 -35.47
N THR A 84 -12.79 1.29 -36.05
CA THR A 84 -12.89 -0.14 -36.37
C THR A 84 -12.91 -1.04 -35.13
N LYS A 85 -12.69 -0.49 -33.93
CA LYS A 85 -12.41 -1.23 -32.69
C LYS A 85 -13.66 -1.59 -31.86
N ARG A 86 -14.86 -1.24 -32.34
CA ARG A 86 -16.12 -1.53 -31.62
C ARG A 86 -16.68 -2.92 -31.92
N GLU A 87 -16.25 -3.55 -33.01
CA GLU A 87 -16.83 -4.81 -33.50
C GLU A 87 -16.01 -6.05 -33.14
N ASN A 88 -14.72 -5.91 -32.80
CA ASN A 88 -13.84 -7.04 -32.46
C ASN A 88 -13.36 -6.99 -31.01
N SER A 89 -13.43 -8.12 -30.31
CA SER A 89 -12.93 -8.35 -28.94
C SER A 89 -11.39 -8.49 -28.87
N GLU A 90 -10.66 -7.84 -29.77
CA GLU A 90 -9.20 -7.91 -29.83
C GLU A 90 -8.53 -6.97 -28.80
N LYS A 91 -7.24 -7.23 -28.55
CA LYS A 91 -6.39 -6.57 -27.55
C LYS A 91 -6.05 -5.12 -27.93
N TYR A 92 -7.01 -4.20 -27.83
CA TYR A 92 -6.80 -2.78 -28.12
C TYR A 92 -6.68 -1.93 -26.85
N ALA A 93 -5.81 -0.91 -26.90
CA ALA A 93 -5.69 0.12 -25.87
C ALA A 93 -6.66 1.30 -26.08
N GLY A 94 -7.27 1.48 -27.26
CA GLY A 94 -8.08 2.67 -27.62
C GLY A 94 -9.46 2.39 -28.20
N TYR A 95 -10.43 3.27 -27.91
CA TYR A 95 -11.86 2.96 -28.15
C TYR A 95 -12.67 4.05 -28.91
N PHE A 96 -12.26 5.32 -28.91
CA PHE A 96 -13.16 6.43 -29.26
C PHE A 96 -12.98 7.07 -30.65
N GLY A 97 -11.82 6.90 -31.31
CA GLY A 97 -11.60 7.47 -32.67
C GLY A 97 -11.35 8.99 -32.72
N GLU A 98 -11.15 9.64 -31.56
CA GLU A 98 -10.95 11.09 -31.45
C GLU A 98 -9.50 11.49 -31.12
N GLY A 99 -8.71 10.57 -30.56
CA GLY A 99 -7.40 10.88 -29.96
C GLY A 99 -6.42 11.55 -30.93
N PHE A 100 -6.39 11.11 -32.20
CA PHE A 100 -5.54 11.74 -33.21
C PHE A 100 -5.87 13.21 -33.45
N LYS A 101 -7.17 13.55 -33.57
CA LYS A 101 -7.62 14.93 -33.82
C LYS A 101 -7.26 15.87 -32.68
N ILE A 102 -7.50 15.43 -31.43
CA ILE A 102 -7.19 16.21 -30.24
C ILE A 102 -5.67 16.33 -30.04
N ALA A 103 -4.90 15.26 -30.26
CA ALA A 103 -3.44 15.30 -30.22
C ALA A 103 -2.89 16.27 -31.27
N SER A 104 -3.44 16.28 -32.50
CA SER A 104 -3.07 17.21 -33.56
C SER A 104 -3.42 18.67 -33.21
N LEU A 105 -4.58 18.92 -32.61
CA LEU A 105 -4.96 20.26 -32.14
C LEU A 105 -3.95 20.79 -31.12
N CYS A 106 -3.70 20.04 -30.05
CA CYS A 106 -2.77 20.43 -28.99
C CYS A 106 -1.33 20.58 -29.53
N SER A 107 -0.93 19.73 -30.48
CA SER A 107 0.39 19.78 -31.11
C SER A 107 0.65 21.15 -31.77
N ILE A 108 -0.26 21.59 -32.64
CA ILE A 108 -0.09 22.85 -33.38
C ILE A 108 -0.33 24.06 -32.48
N ARG A 109 -1.34 23.99 -31.59
CA ARG A 109 -1.74 25.14 -30.77
C ARG A 109 -0.81 25.40 -29.59
N ASP A 110 -0.40 24.35 -28.88
CA ASP A 110 0.28 24.49 -27.59
C ASP A 110 1.79 24.27 -27.68
N TYR A 111 2.26 23.56 -28.72
CA TYR A 111 3.64 23.05 -28.80
C TYR A 111 4.40 23.40 -30.07
N ASP A 112 3.78 24.15 -30.99
CA ASP A 112 4.35 24.50 -32.30
C ASP A 112 4.81 23.26 -33.11
N TRP A 113 4.14 22.13 -32.90
CA TRP A 113 4.42 20.88 -33.60
C TRP A 113 3.52 20.73 -34.81
N ASN A 114 4.15 20.69 -35.99
CA ASN A 114 3.50 20.31 -37.23
C ASN A 114 3.40 18.78 -37.32
N ILE A 115 2.26 18.32 -37.81
CA ILE A 115 1.93 16.90 -37.88
C ILE A 115 1.63 16.52 -39.32
N SER A 116 2.28 15.47 -39.81
CA SER A 116 1.88 14.84 -41.06
C SER A 116 1.92 13.33 -40.99
N ILE A 117 1.03 12.67 -41.72
CA ILE A 117 0.90 11.22 -41.73
C ILE A 117 0.71 10.70 -43.16
N ALA A 118 1.30 9.55 -43.45
CA ALA A 118 1.19 8.86 -44.72
C ALA A 118 0.81 7.40 -44.49
N SER A 119 -0.05 6.85 -45.34
CA SER A 119 -0.37 5.43 -45.41
C SER A 119 -0.86 5.11 -46.82
N LYS A 120 -0.65 3.89 -47.31
CA LYS A 120 -1.02 3.50 -48.67
C LYS A 120 -0.51 4.51 -49.71
N ASN A 121 -1.41 5.04 -50.53
CA ASN A 121 -1.15 6.00 -51.58
C ASN A 121 -1.52 7.43 -51.17
N TRP A 122 -1.69 7.73 -49.88
CA TRP A 122 -2.11 9.05 -49.42
C TRP A 122 -1.15 9.65 -48.39
N TYR A 123 -1.17 10.97 -48.34
CA TYR A 123 -0.44 11.80 -47.39
C TYR A 123 -1.37 12.89 -46.85
N LEU A 124 -1.22 13.23 -45.57
CA LEU A 124 -2.07 14.17 -44.88
C LEU A 124 -1.19 15.12 -44.07
N ASP A 125 -1.34 16.42 -44.32
CA ASP A 125 -0.83 17.48 -43.45
C ASP A 125 -1.95 18.00 -42.57
N VAL A 126 -1.67 18.19 -41.28
CA VAL A 126 -2.57 18.92 -40.39
C VAL A 126 -2.33 20.41 -40.56
N ILE A 127 -3.37 21.14 -40.94
CA ILE A 127 -3.35 22.58 -41.19
C ILE A 127 -4.46 23.28 -40.41
N THR A 128 -4.47 24.61 -40.48
CA THR A 128 -5.62 25.41 -40.05
C THR A 128 -6.31 26.03 -41.25
N SER A 129 -7.63 26.17 -41.16
CA SER A 129 -8.44 26.91 -42.13
C SER A 129 -9.34 27.91 -41.39
N GLU A 130 -9.83 28.89 -42.12
CA GLU A 130 -10.82 29.83 -41.59
C GLU A 130 -12.23 29.27 -41.78
N THR A 131 -13.09 29.46 -40.79
CA THR A 131 -14.48 29.03 -40.80
C THR A 131 -15.35 30.16 -40.26
N LEU A 132 -16.46 30.44 -40.93
CA LEU A 132 -17.42 31.46 -40.51
C LEU A 132 -18.49 30.81 -39.63
N ILE A 133 -18.62 31.26 -38.39
CA ILE A 133 -19.69 30.86 -37.47
C ILE A 133 -20.36 32.12 -36.94
N ASP A 134 -21.65 32.28 -37.20
CA ASP A 134 -22.44 33.43 -36.76
C ASP A 134 -21.81 34.79 -37.14
N GLY A 135 -21.33 34.89 -38.38
CA GLY A 135 -20.64 36.09 -38.88
C GLY A 135 -19.23 36.32 -38.31
N LYS A 136 -18.76 35.50 -37.36
CA LYS A 136 -17.42 35.57 -36.80
C LYS A 136 -16.47 34.61 -37.53
N GLN A 137 -15.33 35.13 -37.97
CA GLN A 137 -14.26 34.33 -38.58
C GLN A 137 -13.45 33.65 -37.47
N LEU A 138 -13.46 32.33 -37.46
CA LEU A 138 -12.75 31.50 -36.49
C LEU A 138 -11.74 30.61 -37.21
N LYS A 139 -10.64 30.27 -36.53
CA LYS A 139 -9.70 29.26 -37.03
C LYS A 139 -10.19 27.86 -36.63
N SER A 140 -10.20 26.93 -37.58
CA SER A 140 -10.53 25.52 -37.37
C SER A 140 -9.36 24.64 -37.78
N LEU A 141 -9.22 23.49 -37.13
CA LEU A 141 -8.33 22.43 -37.58
C LEU A 141 -8.86 21.84 -38.90
N SER A 142 -7.96 21.51 -39.81
CA SER A 142 -8.27 20.94 -41.12
C SER A 142 -7.15 20.00 -41.58
N TYR A 143 -7.46 19.15 -42.54
CA TYR A 143 -6.48 18.28 -43.19
C TYR A 143 -6.30 18.68 -44.64
N ASN A 144 -5.06 18.84 -45.09
CA ASN A 144 -4.73 18.81 -46.51
C ASN A 144 -4.33 17.37 -46.86
N VAL A 145 -5.15 16.71 -47.69
CA VAL A 145 -4.94 15.32 -48.12
C VAL A 145 -4.51 15.30 -49.57
N LYS A 146 -3.40 14.60 -49.84
CA LYS A 146 -2.85 14.34 -51.17
C LYS A 146 -2.84 12.85 -51.45
N GLU A 147 -3.29 12.45 -52.63
CA GLU A 147 -3.26 11.07 -53.11
C GLU A 147 -2.27 10.95 -54.27
N PHE A 148 -1.54 9.85 -54.30
CA PHE A 148 -0.49 9.53 -55.28
C PHE A 148 -0.86 8.26 -56.05
N SER A 149 -0.22 8.03 -57.19
CA SER A 149 -0.42 6.80 -57.96
C SER A 149 0.36 5.59 -57.40
N SER A 150 1.41 5.83 -56.62
CA SER A 150 2.19 4.81 -55.92
C SER A 150 1.77 4.65 -54.47
N SER A 151 1.72 3.40 -53.97
CA SER A 151 1.38 3.08 -52.59
C SER A 151 2.61 2.64 -51.78
N THR A 152 2.71 3.06 -50.52
CA THR A 152 3.58 2.50 -49.49
C THR A 152 2.83 1.42 -48.70
N LYS A 153 3.55 0.41 -48.20
CA LYS A 153 3.01 -0.60 -47.26
C LYS A 153 3.12 -0.16 -45.80
N ASP A 154 3.89 0.89 -45.54
CA ASP A 154 4.16 1.37 -44.20
C ASP A 154 3.32 2.61 -43.88
N THR A 155 2.92 2.72 -42.63
CA THR A 155 2.32 3.94 -42.08
C THR A 155 3.40 4.77 -41.40
N ILE A 156 3.48 6.05 -41.76
CA ILE A 156 4.53 6.97 -41.28
C ILE A 156 3.89 8.24 -40.72
N LEU A 157 4.15 8.57 -39.45
CA LEU A 157 3.80 9.85 -38.83
C LEU A 157 5.06 10.68 -38.63
N LYS A 158 4.98 11.99 -38.92
CA LYS A 158 6.05 12.95 -38.69
C LYS A 158 5.58 14.05 -37.76
N ILE A 159 6.43 14.41 -36.82
CA ILE A 159 6.26 15.52 -35.88
C ILE A 159 7.48 16.43 -36.01
N TYR A 160 7.28 17.72 -36.29
CA TYR A 160 8.38 18.66 -36.46
C TYR A 160 8.00 20.12 -36.12
N PRO A 161 8.93 20.91 -35.57
CA PRO A 161 10.24 20.48 -35.07
C PRO A 161 10.11 19.63 -33.79
N PHE A 162 11.03 18.69 -33.58
CA PHE A 162 11.10 17.83 -32.40
C PHE A 162 12.51 17.87 -31.82
N TYR A 163 12.63 18.38 -30.59
CA TYR A 163 13.91 18.70 -29.96
C TYR A 163 14.32 17.69 -28.88
N GLU A 164 15.57 17.76 -28.46
CA GLU A 164 16.17 16.86 -27.47
C GLU A 164 15.42 16.89 -26.12
N GLU A 165 14.90 18.06 -25.72
CA GLU A 165 14.11 18.24 -24.49
C GLU A 165 12.84 17.36 -24.41
N ASP A 166 12.35 16.87 -25.55
CA ASP A 166 11.15 16.06 -25.65
C ASP A 166 11.43 14.55 -25.67
N LEU A 167 12.70 14.15 -25.76
CA LEU A 167 13.12 12.75 -25.78
C LEU A 167 12.65 11.96 -24.56
N GLU A 168 12.78 12.53 -23.37
CA GLU A 168 12.34 11.87 -22.14
C GLU A 168 10.82 11.67 -22.11
N THR A 169 10.08 12.64 -22.67
CA THR A 169 8.62 12.55 -22.81
C THR A 169 8.24 11.45 -23.79
N LEU A 170 8.96 11.34 -24.92
CA LEU A 170 8.76 10.30 -25.91
C LEU A 170 9.05 8.91 -25.33
N GLN A 171 10.18 8.75 -24.62
CA GLN A 171 10.53 7.49 -23.95
C GLN A 171 9.47 7.10 -22.92
N ALA A 172 9.00 8.06 -22.11
CA ALA A 172 7.92 7.83 -21.15
C ALA A 172 6.65 7.33 -21.85
N ALA A 173 6.27 7.95 -22.97
CA ALA A 173 5.10 7.57 -23.75
C ALA A 173 5.23 6.17 -24.35
N ILE A 174 6.36 5.82 -24.97
CA ILE A 174 6.60 4.49 -25.54
C ILE A 174 6.58 3.42 -24.44
N PHE A 175 7.33 3.61 -23.36
CA PHE A 175 7.42 2.61 -22.29
C PHE A 175 6.13 2.48 -21.46
N SER A 176 5.17 3.39 -21.65
CA SER A 176 3.86 3.32 -20.98
C SER A 176 2.91 2.30 -21.63
N PHE A 177 3.30 1.65 -22.73
CA PHE A 177 2.56 0.53 -23.31
C PHE A 177 3.18 -0.80 -22.91
N TYR A 178 2.33 -1.80 -22.67
CA TYR A 178 2.78 -3.17 -22.45
C TYR A 178 3.18 -3.82 -23.77
N TYR A 179 4.40 -4.33 -23.89
CA TYR A 179 4.81 -5.20 -25.00
C TYR A 179 5.99 -6.06 -24.53
N PRO A 180 6.22 -7.26 -25.11
CA PRO A 180 7.26 -8.18 -24.64
C PRO A 180 8.66 -7.55 -24.57
N GLY A 181 9.04 -6.76 -25.58
CA GLY A 181 10.32 -6.04 -25.62
C GLY A 181 10.40 -4.76 -24.77
N ASN A 182 9.42 -4.47 -23.90
CA ASN A 182 9.44 -3.26 -23.09
C ASN A 182 10.63 -3.29 -22.10
N PRO A 183 11.57 -2.32 -22.15
CA PRO A 183 12.79 -2.36 -21.34
C PRO A 183 12.57 -2.31 -19.83
N LEU A 184 11.37 -1.95 -19.36
CA LEU A 184 11.01 -1.92 -17.94
C LEU A 184 10.60 -3.31 -17.40
N LEU A 185 10.29 -4.26 -18.28
CA LEU A 185 9.97 -5.63 -17.91
C LEU A 185 11.27 -6.44 -17.69
N GLY A 186 11.34 -7.16 -16.57
CA GLY A 186 12.45 -8.06 -16.25
C GLY A 186 12.03 -9.53 -16.35
N GLU A 187 12.42 -10.31 -15.34
CA GLU A 187 12.10 -11.75 -15.26
C GLU A 187 10.58 -11.97 -15.22
N THR A 188 10.08 -12.87 -16.08
CA THR A 188 8.66 -13.24 -16.09
C THR A 188 8.39 -14.21 -14.93
N LEU A 189 7.47 -13.85 -14.04
CA LEU A 189 7.00 -14.73 -12.96
C LEU A 189 5.72 -15.46 -13.35
N TYR A 190 4.85 -14.79 -14.11
CA TYR A 190 3.59 -15.34 -14.59
C TYR A 190 3.15 -14.60 -15.84
N LYS A 191 2.57 -15.32 -16.81
CA LYS A 191 1.97 -14.71 -18.00
C LYS A 191 0.91 -15.64 -18.56
N ASP A 192 -0.26 -15.10 -18.81
CA ASP A 192 -1.28 -15.72 -19.65
C ASP A 192 -1.94 -14.65 -20.55
N ASN A 193 -3.10 -14.97 -21.13
CA ASN A 193 -3.84 -14.06 -22.01
C ASN A 193 -4.53 -12.91 -21.26
N VAL A 194 -4.70 -13.02 -19.95
CA VAL A 194 -5.54 -12.16 -19.11
C VAL A 194 -4.70 -11.29 -18.19
N CYS A 195 -3.61 -11.81 -17.64
CA CYS A 195 -2.69 -11.06 -16.80
C CYS A 195 -1.24 -11.53 -16.94
N ALA A 196 -0.33 -10.71 -16.42
CA ALA A 196 1.07 -11.05 -16.33
C ALA A 196 1.72 -10.41 -15.10
N ILE A 197 2.78 -11.04 -14.61
CA ILE A 197 3.60 -10.57 -13.49
C ILE A 197 5.07 -10.72 -13.88
N TYR A 198 5.82 -9.64 -13.66
CA TYR A 198 7.26 -9.62 -13.86
C TYR A 198 7.95 -9.06 -12.62
N LYS A 199 9.20 -9.48 -12.40
CA LYS A 199 10.15 -8.60 -11.70
C LYS A 199 10.44 -7.41 -12.59
N ARG A 200 10.52 -6.22 -12.01
CA ARG A 200 10.89 -5.01 -12.75
C ARG A 200 12.37 -5.08 -13.13
N SER A 201 12.72 -4.64 -14.33
CA SER A 201 14.12 -4.54 -14.74
C SER A 201 14.85 -3.42 -13.98
N ASN A 202 16.18 -3.44 -14.05
CA ASN A 202 17.04 -2.38 -13.48
C ASN A 202 17.00 -1.07 -14.29
N LYS A 203 16.28 -1.02 -15.42
CA LYS A 203 16.12 0.20 -16.21
C LYS A 203 15.32 1.22 -15.40
N ALA A 204 15.85 2.43 -15.24
CA ALA A 204 15.13 3.54 -14.59
C ALA A 204 13.84 3.90 -15.37
N LYS A 205 12.81 4.35 -14.63
CA LYS A 205 11.61 4.93 -15.26
C LYS A 205 12.01 6.29 -15.83
N PRO A 206 11.60 6.65 -17.06
CA PRO A 206 11.78 8.01 -17.56
C PRO A 206 11.13 9.05 -16.62
N PRO A 207 11.66 10.29 -16.50
CA PRO A 207 11.18 11.29 -15.54
C PRO A 207 9.69 11.66 -15.65
N LYS A 208 9.09 11.52 -16.84
CA LYS A 208 7.67 11.83 -17.12
C LYS A 208 6.79 10.58 -17.17
N TYR A 209 7.26 9.44 -16.66
CA TYR A 209 6.51 8.19 -16.68
C TYR A 209 5.28 8.25 -15.77
N PRO A 210 4.14 7.62 -16.16
CA PRO A 210 2.95 7.50 -15.32
C PRO A 210 3.24 7.03 -13.90
N TYR A 211 2.71 7.73 -12.88
CA TYR A 211 2.85 7.34 -11.49
C TYR A 211 1.60 7.68 -10.66
N THR A 212 1.37 6.91 -9.60
CA THR A 212 0.30 7.15 -8.63
C THR A 212 0.69 8.33 -7.74
N TYR A 213 -0.22 9.29 -7.52
CA TYR A 213 0.04 10.44 -6.65
C TYR A 213 0.55 10.00 -5.26
N ASN A 214 1.63 10.64 -4.78
CA ASN A 214 2.34 10.29 -3.54
C ASN A 214 2.81 8.83 -3.46
N CYS A 215 3.12 8.22 -4.61
CA CYS A 215 3.74 6.90 -4.71
C CYS A 215 4.51 6.79 -6.04
N ASP A 216 5.73 7.31 -6.07
CA ASP A 216 6.67 7.23 -7.20
C ASP A 216 7.45 5.90 -7.24
N GLY A 217 7.04 4.93 -6.41
CA GLY A 217 7.72 3.65 -6.19
C GLY A 217 8.07 2.86 -7.46
N ASN A 218 8.96 1.88 -7.31
CA ASN A 218 9.55 1.18 -8.44
C ASN A 218 8.60 0.23 -9.18
N GLY A 219 7.46 -0.12 -8.57
CA GLY A 219 6.47 -0.96 -9.19
C GLY A 219 5.71 -0.27 -10.32
N ILE A 220 5.20 -1.08 -11.26
CA ILE A 220 4.40 -0.60 -12.38
C ILE A 220 3.11 -1.42 -12.45
N VAL A 221 1.99 -0.74 -12.66
CA VAL A 221 0.69 -1.35 -12.91
C VAL A 221 0.25 -1.02 -14.32
N PHE A 222 0.17 -2.06 -15.16
CA PHE A 222 -0.48 -1.99 -16.46
C PHE A 222 -1.93 -2.47 -16.34
N ALA A 223 -2.86 -1.68 -16.87
CA ALA A 223 -4.23 -2.12 -17.09
C ALA A 223 -4.69 -1.71 -18.48
N SER A 224 -5.43 -2.59 -19.16
CA SER A 224 -5.78 -2.40 -20.59
C SER A 224 -4.56 -2.08 -21.46
N TYR A 225 -3.44 -2.76 -21.20
CA TYR A 225 -2.15 -2.59 -21.89
C TYR A 225 -1.44 -1.24 -21.70
N GLN A 226 -1.92 -0.36 -20.82
CA GLN A 226 -1.29 0.94 -20.54
C GLN A 226 -0.85 1.02 -19.07
N ALA A 227 0.31 1.65 -18.83
CA ALA A 227 0.79 1.95 -17.51
C ALA A 227 -0.07 3.06 -16.90
N LEU A 228 -0.76 2.74 -15.82
CA LEU A 228 -1.72 3.65 -15.18
C LEU A 228 -1.40 3.91 -13.71
N GLY A 229 -0.49 3.15 -13.09
CA GLY A 229 -0.10 3.39 -11.71
C GLY A 229 1.25 2.80 -11.34
N SER A 230 1.69 3.15 -10.14
CA SER A 230 2.92 2.67 -9.48
C SER A 230 2.65 2.30 -8.02
N PHE A 231 3.56 1.51 -7.46
CA PHE A 231 3.57 1.06 -6.06
C PHE A 231 5.01 0.78 -5.61
N GLU A 232 5.21 0.50 -4.32
CA GLU A 232 6.53 0.52 -3.67
C GLU A 232 7.48 -0.60 -4.13
N LEU A 233 6.99 -1.83 -4.33
CA LEU A 233 7.84 -2.99 -4.64
C LEU A 233 8.19 -3.07 -6.14
N PRO A 234 9.38 -3.60 -6.49
CA PRO A 234 9.88 -3.63 -7.87
C PRO A 234 9.27 -4.78 -8.69
N PHE A 235 7.94 -4.86 -8.76
CA PHE A 235 7.23 -5.77 -9.65
C PHE A 235 6.41 -5.01 -10.68
N VAL A 236 6.11 -5.69 -11.77
CA VAL A 236 5.17 -5.23 -12.79
C VAL A 236 3.95 -6.13 -12.75
N PHE A 237 2.78 -5.56 -12.50
CA PHE A 237 1.50 -6.26 -12.55
C PHE A 237 0.71 -5.79 -13.77
N CYS A 238 0.30 -6.72 -14.61
CA CYS A 238 -0.46 -6.44 -15.83
C CYS A 238 -1.83 -7.10 -15.74
N LEU A 239 -2.90 -6.32 -15.89
CA LEU A 239 -4.28 -6.80 -16.01
C LEU A 239 -4.84 -6.41 -17.39
N HIS A 240 -4.79 -7.34 -18.33
CA HIS A 240 -5.08 -7.08 -19.74
C HIS A 240 -6.58 -6.96 -20.04
N ASP A 241 -7.41 -7.73 -19.35
CA ASP A 241 -8.87 -7.77 -19.51
C ASP A 241 -9.61 -6.62 -18.80
N TYR A 242 -8.88 -5.72 -18.14
CA TYR A 242 -9.47 -4.55 -17.50
C TYR A 242 -10.16 -3.67 -18.55
N LYS A 243 -11.36 -3.17 -18.22
CA LYS A 243 -12.13 -2.24 -19.08
C LYS A 243 -12.17 -0.86 -18.44
N LEU A 244 -11.50 0.10 -19.07
CA LEU A 244 -11.60 1.51 -18.70
C LEU A 244 -13.03 2.01 -18.98
N LYS A 245 -13.70 2.52 -17.95
CA LYS A 245 -15.08 3.03 -18.04
C LYS A 245 -15.16 4.50 -18.47
N ASP A 246 -14.07 5.26 -18.32
CA ASP A 246 -14.00 6.69 -18.57
C ASP A 246 -13.08 7.01 -19.77
N ARG A 247 -13.45 8.02 -20.55
CA ARG A 247 -12.65 8.56 -21.67
C ARG A 247 -11.39 9.26 -21.15
N ASP A 248 -11.50 9.92 -20.00
CA ASP A 248 -10.36 10.53 -19.34
C ASP A 248 -9.56 9.44 -18.65
N ARG A 249 -8.50 8.99 -19.34
CA ARG A 249 -7.58 7.95 -18.86
C ARG A 249 -6.67 8.51 -17.78
N LYS A 250 -7.30 8.75 -16.63
CA LYS A 250 -6.66 9.25 -15.42
C LYS A 250 -5.75 8.17 -14.86
N LEU A 251 -4.65 8.63 -14.30
CA LEU A 251 -3.77 7.77 -13.51
C LEU A 251 -4.55 7.19 -12.34
N PHE A 252 -4.24 5.96 -12.01
CA PHE A 252 -4.86 5.23 -10.92
C PHE A 252 -4.53 5.87 -9.57
N SER A 253 -5.54 5.90 -8.71
CA SER A 253 -5.33 6.16 -7.29
C SER A 253 -4.69 4.94 -6.62
N LYS A 254 -4.24 5.09 -5.37
CA LYS A 254 -3.68 3.95 -4.60
C LYS A 254 -4.66 2.79 -4.49
N ILE A 255 -5.96 3.06 -4.33
CA ILE A 255 -6.97 2.00 -4.24
C ILE A 255 -7.18 1.28 -5.57
N ASP A 256 -7.14 2.01 -6.69
CA ASP A 256 -7.21 1.40 -8.02
C ASP A 256 -6.01 0.47 -8.24
N VAL A 257 -4.79 0.92 -7.88
CA VAL A 257 -3.58 0.10 -7.92
C VAL A 257 -3.73 -1.20 -7.11
N ILE A 258 -4.18 -1.11 -5.86
CA ILE A 258 -4.41 -2.30 -5.01
C ILE A 258 -5.44 -3.23 -5.66
N ASN A 259 -6.55 -2.68 -6.18
CA ASN A 259 -7.60 -3.47 -6.83
C ASN A 259 -7.11 -4.20 -8.08
N ILE A 260 -6.27 -3.55 -8.90
CA ILE A 260 -5.66 -4.18 -10.07
C ILE A 260 -4.72 -5.30 -9.65
N ILE A 261 -3.83 -5.07 -8.68
CA ILE A 261 -2.90 -6.09 -8.18
C ILE A 261 -3.68 -7.30 -7.63
N VAL A 262 -4.73 -7.07 -6.82
CA VAL A 262 -5.62 -8.14 -6.34
C VAL A 262 -6.28 -8.87 -7.52
N GLY A 263 -6.78 -8.14 -8.52
CA GLY A 263 -7.38 -8.70 -9.72
C GLY A 263 -6.44 -9.57 -10.56
N VAL A 264 -5.13 -9.33 -10.48
CA VAL A 264 -4.08 -10.19 -11.06
C VAL A 264 -3.84 -11.41 -10.15
N ILE A 265 -3.62 -11.21 -8.85
CA ILE A 265 -3.31 -12.29 -7.89
C ILE A 265 -4.41 -13.36 -7.86
N VAL A 266 -5.68 -12.96 -7.92
CA VAL A 266 -6.81 -13.90 -7.96
C VAL A 266 -6.76 -14.83 -9.17
N LYS A 267 -6.05 -14.47 -10.25
CA LYS A 267 -5.88 -15.30 -11.45
C LYS A 267 -4.63 -16.17 -11.41
N CYS A 268 -3.65 -15.85 -10.57
CA CYS A 268 -2.38 -16.57 -10.50
C CYS A 268 -2.48 -17.92 -9.74
N SER A 269 -1.45 -18.75 -9.95
CA SER A 269 -1.28 -20.05 -9.26
C SER A 269 -0.77 -19.89 -7.82
N SER A 270 -0.88 -20.96 -7.04
CA SER A 270 -0.32 -21.02 -5.68
C SER A 270 1.20 -20.87 -5.64
N GLU A 271 1.90 -21.35 -6.68
CA GLU A 271 3.36 -21.23 -6.80
C GLU A 271 3.82 -19.78 -6.90
N VAL A 272 3.21 -19.02 -7.82
CA VAL A 272 3.51 -17.61 -8.01
C VAL A 272 3.12 -16.81 -6.77
N SER A 273 1.97 -17.12 -6.17
CA SER A 273 1.52 -16.47 -4.94
C SER A 273 2.47 -16.73 -3.76
N TYR A 274 3.02 -17.94 -3.67
CA TYR A 274 4.05 -18.30 -2.69
C TYR A 274 5.34 -17.49 -2.89
N ALA A 275 5.82 -17.38 -4.13
CA ALA A 275 7.00 -16.56 -4.44
C ALA A 275 6.77 -15.08 -4.09
N LEU A 276 5.60 -14.54 -4.45
CA LEU A 276 5.24 -13.15 -4.17
C LEU A 276 5.07 -12.88 -2.67
N LEU A 277 4.44 -13.77 -1.89
CA LEU A 277 4.19 -13.50 -0.48
C LEU A 277 5.49 -13.24 0.30
N SER A 278 6.56 -13.96 -0.04
CA SER A 278 7.90 -13.78 0.55
C SER A 278 8.48 -12.39 0.30
N GLU A 279 8.24 -11.82 -0.88
CA GLU A 279 8.71 -10.48 -1.29
C GLU A 279 7.94 -9.35 -0.59
N PHE A 280 6.73 -9.64 -0.13
CA PHE A 280 5.87 -8.71 0.60
C PHE A 280 6.07 -8.76 2.13
N ARG A 281 7.17 -9.34 2.61
CA ARG A 281 7.43 -9.56 4.05
C ARG A 281 7.25 -8.32 4.92
N GLN A 282 7.73 -7.17 4.46
CA GLN A 282 7.60 -5.90 5.20
C GLN A 282 6.15 -5.44 5.40
N TYR A 283 5.21 -6.00 4.64
CA TYR A 283 3.78 -5.67 4.69
C TYR A 283 2.91 -6.75 5.33
N TRP A 284 3.49 -7.84 5.87
CA TRP A 284 2.72 -8.92 6.49
C TRP A 284 1.89 -8.48 7.69
N TYR A 285 2.26 -7.39 8.36
CA TYR A 285 1.50 -6.77 9.44
C TYR A 285 0.84 -5.44 9.00
N SER A 286 0.36 -5.37 7.77
CA SER A 286 -0.40 -4.20 7.28
C SER A 286 -1.88 -4.36 7.61
N TYR A 287 -2.45 -3.40 8.32
CA TYR A 287 -3.90 -3.30 8.53
C TYR A 287 -4.42 -1.94 8.04
N PRO A 288 -5.66 -1.89 7.52
CA PRO A 288 -6.29 -0.62 7.18
C PRO A 288 -6.56 0.19 8.45
N THR A 289 -5.95 1.37 8.54
CA THR A 289 -6.19 2.36 9.61
C THR A 289 -7.45 3.18 9.38
N GLU A 290 -7.88 3.30 8.11
CA GLU A 290 -9.03 4.07 7.67
C GLU A 290 -10.19 3.16 7.22
N LYS A 291 -11.43 3.70 7.23
CA LYS A 291 -12.67 2.96 6.90
C LYS A 291 -12.60 2.21 5.56
N TYR A 292 -11.89 2.76 4.57
CA TYR A 292 -11.79 2.21 3.23
C TYR A 292 -10.40 1.61 2.91
N GLY A 293 -9.45 1.66 3.86
CA GLY A 293 -8.17 0.97 3.75
C GLY A 293 -7.25 1.41 2.62
N TYR A 294 -7.34 2.68 2.17
CA TYR A 294 -6.69 3.19 0.96
C TYR A 294 -5.16 2.99 0.89
N ASN A 295 -4.49 2.84 2.03
CA ASN A 295 -3.03 2.72 2.16
C ASN A 295 -2.56 1.35 2.68
N SER A 296 -3.42 0.33 2.67
CA SER A 296 -3.07 -0.98 3.23
C SER A 296 -2.87 -2.05 2.17
N TYR A 297 -1.80 -2.82 2.36
CA TYR A 297 -1.50 -4.02 1.59
C TYR A 297 -2.31 -5.25 2.04
N TYR A 298 -3.16 -5.10 3.06
CA TYR A 298 -3.95 -6.18 3.67
C TYR A 298 -4.65 -7.06 2.63
N SER A 299 -5.34 -6.45 1.66
CA SER A 299 -6.07 -7.17 0.61
C SER A 299 -5.15 -7.96 -0.32
N ILE A 300 -3.95 -7.44 -0.63
CA ILE A 300 -2.95 -8.15 -1.43
C ILE A 300 -2.47 -9.39 -0.66
N ILE A 301 -2.00 -9.20 0.57
CA ILE A 301 -1.49 -10.28 1.42
C ILE A 301 -2.56 -11.34 1.66
N LYS A 302 -3.81 -10.93 1.92
CA LYS A 302 -4.95 -11.83 2.10
C LYS A 302 -5.16 -12.74 0.90
N ASN A 303 -5.16 -12.18 -0.31
CA ASN A 303 -5.39 -12.97 -1.52
C ASN A 303 -4.22 -13.91 -1.85
N LEU A 304 -2.97 -13.48 -1.59
CA LEU A 304 -1.79 -14.34 -1.70
C LEU A 304 -1.90 -15.54 -0.75
N ILE A 305 -2.25 -15.29 0.52
CA ILE A 305 -2.44 -16.35 1.52
C ILE A 305 -3.53 -17.33 1.09
N PHE A 306 -4.68 -16.83 0.62
CA PHE A 306 -5.78 -17.69 0.16
C PHE A 306 -5.35 -18.63 -0.98
N LYS A 307 -4.54 -18.11 -1.91
CA LYS A 307 -3.95 -18.91 -2.99
C LYS A 307 -2.98 -19.96 -2.47
N ILE A 308 -2.12 -19.62 -1.51
CA ILE A 308 -1.17 -20.57 -0.92
C ILE A 308 -1.92 -21.65 -0.11
N SER A 309 -2.94 -21.28 0.66
CA SER A 309 -3.69 -22.22 1.51
C SER A 309 -4.41 -23.31 0.72
N SER A 310 -4.70 -23.07 -0.56
CA SER A 310 -5.29 -24.08 -1.45
C SER A 310 -4.31 -25.17 -1.90
N SER A 311 -3.01 -25.04 -1.61
CA SER A 311 -1.98 -26.02 -1.98
C SER A 311 -1.19 -26.52 -0.77
N THR A 312 -1.39 -27.78 -0.40
CA THR A 312 -0.69 -28.42 0.73
C THR A 312 0.84 -28.38 0.56
N LYS A 313 1.33 -28.48 -0.68
CA LYS A 313 2.77 -28.39 -1.01
C LYS A 313 3.34 -27.03 -0.58
N TYR A 314 2.79 -25.93 -1.12
CA TYR A 314 3.32 -24.58 -0.85
C TYR A 314 3.01 -24.12 0.58
N LEU A 315 1.89 -24.53 1.17
CA LEU A 315 1.61 -24.30 2.58
C LEU A 315 2.72 -24.89 3.47
N THR A 316 3.04 -26.19 3.28
CA THR A 316 4.09 -26.86 4.04
C THR A 316 5.45 -26.20 3.84
N SER A 317 5.82 -25.90 2.58
CA SER A 317 7.07 -25.20 2.28
C SER A 317 7.17 -23.84 2.94
N PHE A 318 6.09 -23.05 2.92
CA PHE A 318 6.05 -21.73 3.55
C PHE A 318 6.24 -21.81 5.06
N LYS A 319 5.57 -22.76 5.73
CA LYS A 319 5.74 -22.99 7.19
C LYS A 319 7.15 -23.42 7.55
N ASN A 320 7.80 -24.23 6.73
CA ASN A 320 9.18 -24.67 6.98
C ASN A 320 10.17 -23.51 6.91
N ILE A 321 9.97 -22.56 6.00
CA ILE A 321 10.86 -21.39 5.84
C ILE A 321 10.58 -20.32 6.89
N TYR A 322 9.30 -20.10 7.22
CA TYR A 322 8.87 -19.09 8.19
C TYR A 322 8.14 -19.75 9.36
N PRO A 323 8.82 -20.51 10.24
CA PRO A 323 8.15 -21.28 11.30
C PRO A 323 7.56 -20.40 12.41
N ASN A 324 8.14 -19.24 12.66
CA ASN A 324 7.85 -18.42 13.84
C ASN A 324 6.98 -17.18 13.52
N LEU A 325 5.88 -17.38 12.79
CA LEU A 325 4.90 -16.32 12.56
C LEU A 325 3.72 -16.45 13.54
N LEU A 326 3.25 -15.32 14.07
CA LEU A 326 2.10 -15.24 14.95
C LEU A 326 1.07 -14.27 14.37
N TRP A 327 -0.19 -14.66 14.33
CA TRP A 327 -1.27 -13.77 13.88
C TRP A 327 -2.08 -13.25 15.07
N ALA A 328 -2.83 -12.17 14.86
CA ALA A 328 -3.69 -11.59 15.88
C ALA A 328 -5.01 -11.09 15.27
N ASP A 329 -6.15 -11.61 15.73
CA ASP A 329 -7.47 -11.16 15.24
C ASP A 329 -7.82 -9.77 15.78
N LYS A 330 -8.76 -9.10 15.11
CA LYS A 330 -9.36 -7.85 15.60
C LYS A 330 -10.35 -8.15 16.73
N ILE A 331 -10.09 -7.61 17.92
CA ILE A 331 -10.94 -7.77 19.10
C ILE A 331 -12.00 -6.67 19.17
N GLN A 332 -13.23 -7.03 19.52
CA GLN A 332 -14.31 -6.07 19.75
C GLN A 332 -14.08 -5.29 21.05
N LYS A 333 -14.21 -3.96 21.02
CA LYS A 333 -13.90 -3.09 22.17
C LYS A 333 -14.72 -3.35 23.43
N ASN A 334 -15.88 -3.99 23.31
CA ASN A 334 -16.76 -4.32 24.43
C ASN A 334 -16.34 -5.60 25.19
N LYS A 335 -15.48 -6.45 24.62
CA LYS A 335 -14.97 -7.67 25.26
C LYS A 335 -13.71 -7.40 26.07
N LYS A 336 -13.88 -6.83 27.26
CA LYS A 336 -12.76 -6.44 28.15
C LYS A 336 -11.82 -7.60 28.50
N SER A 337 -12.36 -8.80 28.72
CA SER A 337 -11.53 -9.99 29.02
C SER A 337 -10.57 -10.32 27.89
N ASP A 338 -11.07 -10.33 26.64
CA ASP A 338 -10.24 -10.62 25.46
C ASP A 338 -9.19 -9.52 25.23
N LEU A 339 -9.55 -8.25 25.50
CA LEU A 339 -8.61 -7.13 25.43
C LEU A 339 -7.48 -7.27 26.46
N ASN A 340 -7.79 -7.64 27.70
CA ASN A 340 -6.78 -7.88 28.73
C ASN A 340 -5.85 -9.04 28.33
N LYS A 341 -6.44 -10.14 27.86
CA LYS A 341 -5.68 -11.29 27.34
C LYS A 341 -4.75 -10.88 26.19
N ARG A 342 -5.23 -10.06 25.25
CA ARG A 342 -4.39 -9.51 24.17
C ARG A 342 -3.27 -8.64 24.68
N THR A 343 -3.52 -7.80 25.68
CA THR A 343 -2.48 -6.96 26.28
C THR A 343 -1.37 -7.81 26.91
N GLU A 344 -1.72 -8.82 27.71
CA GLU A 344 -0.73 -9.76 28.28
C GLU A 344 0.06 -10.51 27.20
N ALA A 345 -0.63 -10.97 26.15
CA ALA A 345 0.00 -11.67 25.03
C ALA A 345 0.95 -10.76 24.23
N LEU A 346 0.60 -9.48 24.05
CA LEU A 346 1.50 -8.48 23.43
C LEU A 346 2.71 -8.19 24.31
N CYS A 347 2.54 -8.07 25.63
CA CYS A 347 3.66 -7.92 26.56
C CYS A 347 4.59 -9.14 26.51
N TRP A 348 4.05 -10.36 26.47
CA TRP A 348 4.83 -11.57 26.27
C TRP A 348 5.55 -11.56 24.90
N TYR A 349 4.89 -11.12 23.84
CA TYR A 349 5.48 -11.03 22.51
C TYR A 349 6.67 -10.07 22.45
N GLU A 350 6.61 -8.90 23.09
CA GLU A 350 7.74 -7.95 23.09
C GLU A 350 9.01 -8.58 23.70
N HIS A 351 8.87 -9.40 24.74
CA HIS A 351 9.99 -10.17 25.31
C HIS A 351 10.49 -11.30 24.38
N ASN A 352 9.66 -11.76 23.44
CA ASN A 352 9.95 -12.86 22.52
C ASN A 352 10.11 -12.42 21.05
N ARG A 353 10.24 -11.11 20.82
CA ARG A 353 10.26 -10.50 19.49
C ARG A 353 11.45 -10.93 18.62
N ALA A 354 12.53 -11.39 19.25
CA ALA A 354 13.68 -11.99 18.56
C ALA A 354 13.34 -13.33 17.89
N LYS A 355 12.37 -14.07 18.45
CA LYS A 355 11.95 -15.38 17.94
C LYS A 355 10.78 -15.25 16.95
N TYR A 356 9.78 -14.43 17.28
CA TYR A 356 8.52 -14.37 16.56
C TYR A 356 8.32 -13.08 15.74
N THR A 357 7.67 -13.22 14.58
CA THR A 357 7.19 -12.08 13.77
C THR A 357 5.66 -12.01 13.81
N LEU A 358 5.13 -10.84 14.17
CA LEU A 358 3.69 -10.60 14.16
C LEU A 358 3.21 -10.34 12.71
N VAL A 359 2.10 -10.96 12.33
CA VAL A 359 1.51 -10.90 10.99
C VAL A 359 -0.01 -10.73 11.05
N GLN A 360 -0.64 -10.45 9.91
CA GLN A 360 -2.08 -10.25 9.84
C GLN A 360 -2.89 -11.54 10.10
N ASP A 361 -4.14 -11.36 10.51
CA ASP A 361 -5.10 -12.42 10.87
C ASP A 361 -5.26 -13.52 9.82
N ASN A 362 -5.21 -13.19 8.53
CA ASN A 362 -5.36 -14.19 7.46
C ASN A 362 -4.30 -15.30 7.49
N PHE A 363 -3.14 -15.10 8.14
CA PHE A 363 -2.13 -16.15 8.29
C PHE A 363 -2.64 -17.38 9.07
N LYS A 364 -3.77 -17.27 9.79
CA LYS A 364 -4.47 -18.43 10.36
C LYS A 364 -4.85 -19.49 9.32
N LEU A 365 -5.10 -19.08 8.08
CA LEU A 365 -5.38 -20.00 6.97
C LEU A 365 -4.18 -20.87 6.56
N LEU A 366 -2.97 -20.47 6.93
CA LEU A 366 -1.75 -21.27 6.76
C LEU A 366 -1.48 -22.15 8.00
N GLY A 367 -2.35 -22.12 9.01
CA GLY A 367 -2.24 -22.90 10.24
C GLY A 367 -1.18 -22.38 11.20
N TYR A 368 -0.85 -21.08 11.18
CA TYR A 368 -0.06 -20.45 12.23
C TYR A 368 -0.90 -20.28 13.50
N MET A 369 -0.22 -20.28 14.64
CA MET A 369 -0.85 -19.99 15.93
C MET A 369 -1.11 -18.49 16.06
N SER A 370 -2.15 -18.15 16.79
CA SER A 370 -2.35 -16.80 17.28
C SER A 370 -1.29 -16.42 18.32
N ILE A 371 -1.11 -15.13 18.53
CA ILE A 371 -0.26 -14.60 19.61
C ILE A 371 -0.74 -15.09 20.98
N GLU A 372 -2.05 -15.23 21.19
CA GLU A 372 -2.61 -15.75 22.43
C GLU A 372 -2.31 -17.23 22.63
N GLU A 373 -2.45 -18.07 21.60
CA GLU A 373 -2.12 -19.50 21.70
C GLU A 373 -0.63 -19.72 21.97
N ALA A 374 0.24 -18.96 21.31
CA ALA A 374 1.68 -19.05 21.55
C ALA A 374 2.05 -18.58 22.96
N CYS A 375 1.43 -17.50 23.44
CA CYS A 375 1.56 -17.05 24.83
C CYS A 375 1.09 -18.12 25.81
N ASP A 376 -0.05 -18.78 25.56
CA ASP A 376 -0.58 -19.84 26.43
C ASP A 376 0.34 -21.06 26.49
N ASN A 377 0.84 -21.51 25.33
CA ASN A 377 1.75 -22.65 25.23
C ASN A 377 3.07 -22.43 25.97
N ASP A 378 3.56 -21.19 26.00
CA ASP A 378 4.75 -20.80 26.76
C ASP A 378 4.43 -20.43 28.22
N ASN A 379 3.20 -20.68 28.69
CA ASN A 379 2.69 -20.30 30.01
C ASN A 379 2.92 -18.79 30.30
N GLY A 380 2.70 -17.92 29.32
CA GLY A 380 2.92 -16.48 29.41
C GLY A 380 1.79 -15.68 30.08
N PHE A 381 0.58 -16.25 30.16
CA PHE A 381 -0.56 -15.62 30.85
C PHE A 381 -0.45 -15.71 32.36
N SER A 382 -0.86 -14.68 33.09
CA SER A 382 -0.81 -14.71 34.57
C SER A 382 -1.79 -15.73 35.14
N LEU A 383 -1.28 -16.88 35.61
CA LEU A 383 -2.04 -17.86 36.37
C LEU A 383 -2.01 -17.46 37.84
N THR A 384 -3.18 -17.32 38.45
CA THR A 384 -3.29 -16.91 39.85
C THR A 384 -3.93 -17.95 40.74
N ARG A 385 -3.49 -18.00 42.00
CA ARG A 385 -4.12 -18.74 43.09
C ARG A 385 -4.24 -17.89 44.35
N ASP A 386 -5.01 -18.36 45.33
CA ASP A 386 -4.96 -17.79 46.67
C ASP A 386 -3.59 -18.05 47.33
N PRO A 387 -3.05 -17.08 48.10
CA PRO A 387 -1.79 -17.23 48.79
C PRO A 387 -1.87 -18.34 49.85
N TYR A 388 -0.75 -19.05 50.07
CA TYR A 388 -0.59 -19.97 51.19
C TYR A 388 -0.33 -19.19 52.49
N GLU A 389 -0.44 -19.85 53.64
CA GLU A 389 -0.22 -19.20 54.94
C GLU A 389 1.16 -18.54 55.07
N SER A 390 2.21 -19.14 54.50
CA SER A 390 3.55 -18.55 54.46
C SER A 390 3.61 -17.28 53.61
N GLU A 391 2.88 -17.24 52.50
CA GLU A 391 2.81 -16.09 51.58
C GLU A 391 1.97 -14.95 52.14
N ILE A 392 0.92 -15.26 52.90
CA ILE A 392 0.11 -14.27 53.62
C ILE A 392 1.00 -13.46 54.57
N LYS A 393 1.99 -14.07 55.23
CA LYS A 393 2.94 -13.35 56.10
C LYS A 393 3.70 -12.25 55.33
N TYR A 394 4.11 -12.54 54.09
CA TYR A 394 4.77 -11.55 53.24
C TYR A 394 3.82 -10.41 52.85
N PHE A 395 2.58 -10.72 52.43
CA PHE A 395 1.58 -9.70 52.13
C PHE A 395 1.26 -8.80 53.33
N ASN A 396 1.14 -9.38 54.53
CA ASN A 396 0.89 -8.62 55.76
C ASN A 396 2.00 -7.61 56.05
N ILE A 397 3.27 -7.93 55.74
CA ILE A 397 4.38 -6.98 55.90
C ILE A 397 4.27 -5.82 54.90
N LEU A 398 3.89 -6.11 53.65
CA LEU A 398 3.66 -5.07 52.64
C LEU A 398 2.47 -4.17 53.02
N GLU A 399 1.44 -4.77 53.59
CA GLU A 399 0.25 -4.08 54.08
C GLU A 399 0.58 -3.18 55.28
N ASP A 400 1.28 -3.70 56.28
CA ASP A 400 1.74 -2.92 57.44
C ASP A 400 2.61 -1.73 56.98
N CYS A 401 3.55 -1.98 56.06
CA CYS A 401 4.40 -0.95 55.50
C CYS A 401 3.58 0.11 54.74
N MET A 402 2.55 -0.32 54.01
CA MET A 402 1.65 0.59 53.30
C MET A 402 0.84 1.45 54.27
N HIS A 403 0.25 0.86 55.31
CA HIS A 403 -0.50 1.61 56.30
C HIS A 403 0.38 2.58 57.10
N ASP A 404 1.59 2.17 57.44
CA ASP A 404 2.50 2.98 58.25
C ASP A 404 3.08 4.20 57.50
N LEU A 405 3.25 4.08 56.19
CA LEU A 405 3.88 5.13 55.37
C LEU A 405 2.89 5.88 54.48
N PHE A 406 1.72 5.32 54.18
CA PHE A 406 0.79 5.81 53.15
C PHE A 406 -0.69 5.81 53.58
N SER A 407 -0.99 5.80 54.89
CA SER A 407 -2.36 5.76 55.44
C SER A 407 -3.32 6.74 54.77
N ASP A 408 -2.87 7.97 54.53
CA ASP A 408 -3.67 9.07 53.98
C ASP A 408 -3.46 9.27 52.47
N PHE A 409 -2.60 8.47 51.84
CA PHE A 409 -2.30 8.60 50.42
C PHE A 409 -3.27 7.79 49.55
N PHE A 410 -3.48 6.51 49.88
CA PHE A 410 -4.28 5.58 49.07
C PHE A 410 -5.76 5.48 49.48
N TYR A 411 -6.16 5.95 50.67
CA TYR A 411 -7.53 5.88 51.24
C TYR A 411 -8.25 4.54 50.93
N VAL A 412 -7.59 3.42 51.24
CA VAL A 412 -8.11 2.07 50.98
C VAL A 412 -9.15 1.70 52.06
N LYS A 413 -10.44 1.95 51.80
CA LYS A 413 -11.54 1.60 52.73
C LYS A 413 -11.68 0.09 53.00
N SER A 414 -11.16 -0.76 52.11
CA SER A 414 -11.18 -2.22 52.26
C SER A 414 -9.95 -2.80 51.59
N ILE A 415 -9.16 -3.56 52.35
CA ILE A 415 -7.93 -4.20 51.88
C ILE A 415 -8.24 -5.09 50.66
N PRO A 416 -7.45 -5.01 49.57
CA PRO A 416 -7.63 -5.87 48.41
C PRO A 416 -7.44 -7.34 48.80
N LYS A 417 -8.14 -8.25 48.12
CA LYS A 417 -7.83 -9.67 48.22
C LYS A 417 -6.49 -9.94 47.51
N TYR A 418 -5.61 -10.68 48.15
CA TYR A 418 -4.32 -11.05 47.57
C TYR A 418 -4.44 -12.28 46.69
N LYS A 419 -3.66 -12.28 45.61
CA LYS A 419 -3.45 -13.44 44.74
C LYS A 419 -1.96 -13.61 44.48
N VAL A 420 -1.54 -14.83 44.19
CA VAL A 420 -0.15 -15.15 43.80
C VAL A 420 -0.12 -15.57 42.35
N ILE A 421 0.70 -14.90 41.54
CA ILE A 421 0.99 -15.29 40.17
C ILE A 421 2.02 -16.42 40.22
N VAL A 422 1.60 -17.63 39.84
CA VAL A 422 2.39 -18.86 40.05
C VAL A 422 3.41 -19.14 38.94
N ASN A 423 3.13 -18.70 37.72
CA ASN A 423 3.99 -18.95 36.58
C ASN A 423 5.03 -17.84 36.42
N ASN A 424 6.31 -18.20 36.52
CA ASN A 424 7.42 -17.25 36.41
C ASN A 424 7.55 -16.62 35.01
N SER A 425 7.09 -17.34 33.98
CA SER A 425 7.04 -16.93 32.57
C SER A 425 6.01 -15.84 32.27
N SER A 426 5.17 -15.45 33.24
CA SER A 426 4.23 -14.34 33.06
C SER A 426 4.96 -13.04 32.72
N SER A 427 4.43 -12.27 31.76
CA SER A 427 5.01 -11.01 31.29
C SER A 427 4.93 -9.86 32.30
N VAL A 428 4.20 -10.03 33.40
CA VAL A 428 4.06 -9.07 34.49
C VAL A 428 4.55 -9.65 35.81
N ASP A 429 5.07 -8.79 36.68
CA ASP A 429 5.51 -9.17 38.04
C ASP A 429 4.43 -8.90 39.11
N GLY A 430 3.43 -8.09 38.77
CA GLY A 430 2.18 -7.89 39.53
C GLY A 430 1.05 -7.43 38.61
N PHE A 431 -0.20 -7.47 39.11
CA PHE A 431 -1.32 -6.77 38.49
C PHE A 431 -2.41 -6.43 39.52
N ALA A 432 -3.18 -5.37 39.26
CA ALA A 432 -4.36 -5.01 40.03
C ALA A 432 -5.65 -5.02 39.19
N ASN A 433 -6.70 -5.64 39.74
CA ASN A 433 -8.04 -5.50 39.16
C ASN A 433 -8.63 -4.14 39.54
N CYS A 434 -9.10 -3.36 38.57
CA CYS A 434 -9.60 -2.00 38.80
C CYS A 434 -11.12 -1.90 38.55
N ILE A 435 -11.88 -1.52 39.59
CA ILE A 435 -13.31 -1.19 39.48
C ILE A 435 -13.48 0.32 39.61
N LYS A 436 -14.05 0.97 38.59
CA LYS A 436 -14.27 2.42 38.61
C LYS A 436 -15.27 2.79 39.71
N LEU A 437 -14.92 3.79 40.52
CA LEU A 437 -15.81 4.34 41.54
C LEU A 437 -16.81 5.34 40.92
N ASN A 438 -18.03 5.36 41.45
CA ASN A 438 -19.06 6.32 41.04
C ASN A 438 -18.73 7.73 41.56
N GLU A 439 -18.24 7.81 42.79
CA GLU A 439 -17.78 9.03 43.43
C GLU A 439 -16.27 8.96 43.66
N SER A 440 -15.61 10.09 43.47
CA SER A 440 -14.16 10.16 43.58
C SER A 440 -13.74 10.93 44.81
N ILE A 441 -12.82 10.34 45.57
CA ILE A 441 -12.20 10.98 46.73
C ILE A 441 -10.92 11.68 46.24
N VAL A 442 -10.62 12.85 46.77
CA VAL A 442 -9.35 13.54 46.51
C VAL A 442 -8.52 13.41 47.78
N ASN A 443 -7.28 12.93 47.66
CA ASN A 443 -6.37 12.84 48.79
C ASN A 443 -5.69 14.20 49.07
N ASP A 444 -4.90 14.26 50.14
CA ASP A 444 -4.25 15.50 50.60
C ASP A 444 -3.17 16.02 49.63
N HIS A 445 -2.78 15.20 48.64
CA HIS A 445 -1.89 15.56 47.55
C HIS A 445 -2.63 16.05 46.29
N GLY A 446 -3.95 16.27 46.36
CA GLY A 446 -4.77 16.70 45.22
C GLY A 446 -5.02 15.61 44.17
N LEU A 447 -4.68 14.35 44.48
CA LEU A 447 -4.88 13.22 43.58
C LEU A 447 -6.27 12.61 43.78
N LYS A 448 -6.99 12.50 42.67
CA LYS A 448 -8.34 11.93 42.63
C LYS A 448 -8.26 10.40 42.52
N ILE A 449 -8.77 9.72 43.54
CA ILE A 449 -8.98 8.27 43.57
C ILE A 449 -10.18 7.93 42.68
N ARG A 450 -9.93 7.10 41.67
CA ARG A 450 -10.88 6.77 40.59
C ARG A 450 -11.29 5.31 40.58
N TYR A 451 -10.45 4.44 41.15
CA TYR A 451 -10.65 3.00 41.12
C TYR A 451 -10.56 2.41 42.53
N LYS A 452 -11.40 1.41 42.78
CA LYS A 452 -11.23 0.44 43.86
C LYS A 452 -10.47 -0.76 43.31
N LEU A 453 -9.52 -1.27 44.10
CA LEU A 453 -8.77 -2.47 43.79
C LEU A 453 -9.33 -3.66 44.60
N PRO A 454 -10.25 -4.47 44.06
CA PRO A 454 -10.69 -5.69 44.74
C PRO A 454 -9.60 -6.76 44.87
N ILE A 455 -8.64 -6.80 43.95
CA ILE A 455 -7.59 -7.83 43.90
C ILE A 455 -6.26 -7.19 43.53
N ILE A 456 -5.20 -7.56 44.25
CA ILE A 456 -3.81 -7.34 43.86
C ILE A 456 -3.11 -8.69 43.80
N ALA A 457 -2.41 -8.95 42.71
CA ALA A 457 -1.63 -10.16 42.50
C ALA A 457 -0.14 -9.82 42.40
N LEU A 458 0.70 -10.61 43.08
CA LEU A 458 2.17 -10.52 42.97
C LEU A 458 2.75 -11.87 42.54
N LYS A 459 3.83 -11.86 41.78
CA LYS A 459 4.51 -13.09 41.36
C LYS A 459 5.21 -13.79 42.52
N ILE A 460 5.12 -15.12 42.55
CA ILE A 460 5.64 -15.95 43.65
C ILE A 460 7.13 -15.72 43.93
N LYS A 461 7.95 -15.44 42.89
CA LYS A 461 9.37 -15.12 43.04
C LYS A 461 9.64 -13.91 43.95
N LEU A 462 8.68 -12.97 44.02
CA LEU A 462 8.73 -11.77 44.86
C LEU A 462 8.37 -12.05 46.31
N LEU A 463 7.88 -13.24 46.65
CA LEU A 463 7.49 -13.61 48.01
C LEU A 463 8.56 -14.52 48.63
N THR A 464 9.81 -14.07 48.55
CA THR A 464 10.98 -14.81 49.07
C THR A 464 11.87 -13.91 49.93
N LYS A 465 12.62 -14.52 50.85
CA LYS A 465 13.39 -13.84 51.91
C LYS A 465 14.20 -12.61 51.48
N ASN A 466 14.76 -12.58 50.27
CA ASN A 466 15.67 -11.52 49.82
C ASN A 466 15.05 -10.55 48.81
N THR A 467 13.73 -10.56 48.64
CA THR A 467 13.03 -9.81 47.56
C THR A 467 12.14 -8.67 48.05
N PHE A 468 12.28 -8.25 49.32
CA PHE A 468 11.44 -7.21 49.93
C PHE A 468 11.31 -5.94 49.08
N SER A 469 12.43 -5.39 48.60
CA SER A 469 12.42 -4.14 47.83
C SER A 469 11.67 -4.29 46.50
N ASP A 470 11.87 -5.40 45.78
CA ASP A 470 11.20 -5.67 44.51
C ASP A 470 9.70 -5.91 44.73
N ALA A 471 9.36 -6.65 45.79
CA ALA A 471 7.98 -6.93 46.19
C ALA A 471 7.22 -5.66 46.57
N LEU A 472 7.84 -4.80 47.39
CA LEU A 472 7.27 -3.53 47.82
C LEU A 472 7.09 -2.56 46.65
N SER A 473 8.10 -2.44 45.78
CA SER A 473 8.03 -1.62 44.58
C SER A 473 6.86 -2.05 43.68
N THR A 474 6.77 -3.35 43.41
CA THR A 474 5.69 -3.93 42.59
C THR A 474 4.33 -3.71 43.26
N TYR A 475 4.21 -3.97 44.56
CA TYR A 475 2.96 -3.79 45.30
C TYR A 475 2.46 -2.34 45.30
N LEU A 476 3.36 -1.38 45.53
CA LEU A 476 3.01 0.04 45.52
C LEU A 476 2.68 0.55 44.11
N HIS A 477 3.36 0.03 43.09
CA HIS A 477 3.01 0.28 41.69
C HIS A 477 1.57 -0.18 41.41
N GLU A 478 1.23 -1.42 41.80
CA GLU A 478 -0.13 -1.95 41.64
C GLU A 478 -1.18 -1.13 42.41
N LEU A 479 -0.84 -0.65 43.61
CA LEU A 479 -1.71 0.24 44.39
C LEU A 479 -1.93 1.59 43.70
N CYS A 480 -0.94 2.14 42.97
CA CYS A 480 -1.10 3.41 42.25
C CYS A 480 -2.18 3.36 41.17
N HIS A 481 -2.62 2.17 40.74
CA HIS A 481 -3.75 2.03 39.83
C HIS A 481 -5.08 2.57 40.37
N VAL A 482 -5.19 2.85 41.68
CA VAL A 482 -6.34 3.61 42.24
C VAL A 482 -6.52 4.98 41.57
N PHE A 483 -5.44 5.59 41.06
CA PHE A 483 -5.44 6.91 40.44
C PHE A 483 -5.63 6.89 38.91
N GLY A 484 -5.22 5.81 38.23
CA GLY A 484 -5.23 5.72 36.77
C GLY A 484 -4.48 4.50 36.21
N GLY A 485 -4.55 4.29 34.90
CA GLY A 485 -3.68 3.30 34.23
C GLY A 485 -2.28 3.85 33.99
N ASP A 486 -1.33 2.97 33.64
CA ASP A 486 0.11 3.27 33.52
C ASP A 486 0.43 4.50 32.67
N ASN A 487 -0.26 4.65 31.55
CA ASN A 487 -0.04 5.73 30.59
C ASN A 487 -0.71 7.06 30.99
N SER A 488 -1.27 7.17 32.20
CA SER A 488 -1.94 8.39 32.66
C SER A 488 -0.99 9.28 33.46
N ALA A 489 -0.99 10.58 33.17
CA ALA A 489 -0.16 11.56 33.91
C ALA A 489 -0.39 11.52 35.43
N LYS A 490 -1.61 11.15 35.87
CA LYS A 490 -1.96 11.03 37.28
C LYS A 490 -1.31 9.82 37.94
N PHE A 491 -1.24 8.69 37.23
CA PHE A 491 -0.53 7.51 37.70
C PHE A 491 0.97 7.81 37.84
N SER A 492 1.57 8.42 36.81
CA SER A 492 2.99 8.80 36.84
C SER A 492 3.30 9.75 38.00
N PHE A 493 2.45 10.77 38.22
CA PHE A 493 2.61 11.71 39.34
C PHE A 493 2.45 11.02 40.72
N ALA A 494 1.47 10.12 40.86
CA ALA A 494 1.31 9.34 42.07
C ALA A 494 2.54 8.49 42.38
N LEU A 495 3.10 7.81 41.37
CA LEU A 495 4.30 7.01 41.51
C LEU A 495 5.51 7.87 41.93
N THR A 496 5.65 9.09 41.40
CA THR A 496 6.69 10.04 41.83
C THR A 496 6.58 10.38 43.31
N ILE A 497 5.38 10.65 43.81
CA ILE A 497 5.15 10.95 45.23
C ILE A 497 5.49 9.72 46.09
N VAL A 498 5.06 8.53 45.67
CA VAL A 498 5.37 7.27 46.35
C VAL A 498 6.87 7.07 46.47
N LEU A 499 7.62 7.26 45.38
CA LEU A 499 9.08 7.15 45.39
C LEU A 499 9.73 8.18 46.33
N ASN A 500 9.23 9.42 46.38
CA ASN A 500 9.75 10.43 47.30
C ASN A 500 9.56 10.03 48.77
N ILE A 501 8.37 9.54 49.13
CA ILE A 501 8.08 9.06 50.49
C ILE A 501 9.00 7.90 50.87
N LEU A 502 9.23 6.94 49.96
CA LEU A 502 10.12 5.81 50.21
C LEU A 502 11.57 6.27 50.49
N ILE A 503 12.07 7.25 49.73
CA ILE A 503 13.42 7.81 49.92
C ILE A 503 13.54 8.48 51.29
N GLU A 504 12.55 9.30 51.67
CA GLU A 504 12.53 10.02 52.94
C GLU A 504 12.41 9.07 54.16
N GLN A 505 11.79 7.90 54.00
CA GLN A 505 11.47 6.98 55.09
C GLN A 505 12.38 5.73 55.14
N THR A 506 13.59 5.81 54.58
CA THR A 506 14.55 4.69 54.47
C THR A 506 14.81 3.97 55.82
N ASN A 507 14.91 4.72 56.92
CA ASN A 507 15.13 4.14 58.25
C ASN A 507 13.95 3.26 58.70
N ARG A 508 12.71 3.66 58.40
CA ARG A 508 11.50 2.88 58.75
C ARG A 508 11.38 1.65 57.86
N LEU A 509 11.72 1.76 56.58
CA LEU A 509 11.74 0.64 55.63
C LEU A 509 12.68 -0.49 56.09
N SER A 510 13.79 -0.17 56.76
CA SER A 510 14.73 -1.17 57.29
C SER A 510 14.09 -2.14 58.30
N ILE A 511 13.09 -1.67 59.06
CA ILE A 511 12.36 -2.48 60.04
C ILE A 511 11.52 -3.54 59.31
N TYR A 512 10.79 -3.13 58.28
CA TYR A 512 9.96 -4.03 57.47
C TYR A 512 10.81 -5.03 56.68
N LYS A 513 11.95 -4.58 56.14
CA LYS A 513 12.91 -5.47 55.48
C LYS A 513 13.43 -6.55 56.44
N LYS A 514 13.76 -6.19 57.68
CA LYS A 514 14.20 -7.16 58.68
C LYS A 514 13.10 -8.16 59.03
N ARG A 515 11.87 -7.69 59.25
CA ARG A 515 10.68 -8.56 59.47
C ARG A 515 10.45 -9.52 58.30
N TRP A 516 10.66 -9.04 57.07
CA TRP A 516 10.52 -9.84 55.85
C TRP A 516 11.56 -10.95 55.79
N GLU A 517 12.82 -10.64 56.12
CA GLU A 517 13.92 -11.60 56.15
C GLU A 517 13.79 -12.65 57.29
N GLU A 518 13.07 -12.32 58.35
CA GLU A 518 12.82 -13.19 59.51
C GLU A 518 11.69 -14.22 59.29
N ILE A 519 10.92 -14.13 58.20
CA ILE A 519 9.93 -15.15 57.83
C ILE A 519 10.68 -16.47 57.57
N GLN A 520 10.52 -17.44 58.48
CA GLN A 520 11.06 -18.80 58.31
C GLN A 520 10.35 -19.49 57.14
N SER A 521 11.15 -20.09 56.25
CA SER A 521 10.70 -20.87 55.10
C SER A 521 9.92 -22.11 55.52
#